data_AF-A0A849RYF7-F1
#
_entry.id   AF-A0A849RYF7-F1
#
_cell.length_a   1.000
_cell.length_b   1.000
_cell.length_c   1.000
_cell.angle_alpha   90.00
_cell.angle_beta   90.00
_cell.angle_gamma   90.00
#
_symmetry.space_group_name_H-M   'P 1'
#
loop_
_entity.id
_entity.type
_entity.pdbx_description
1 polymer ?
#
loop_
_entity_poly.entity_id
_entity_poly.type
_entity_poly.pdbx_seq_one_letter_code
_entity_poly.pdbx_strand_id
1 'polypeptide(L)'
;NALKIFSEYDIIIDGVDNFTAKFLINDACFFADKPLIHGGILRFDGRVTTIVPKKSACYRCVFKTPPPAGLVASCQEAGVIGVLAGIIGTIQATEALKLILGIGRPLTDRLLDFDAKKTLFREIKVKRNPHCALCGDHPTITELFDDGDPFAGCAVRP
;
A
#
# COMPACT_ATOMS: atom_id res chain seq x y z
N ASN A 1 -2.14 -2.54 -17.81
CA ASN A 1 -1.72 -3.97 -17.83
C ASN A 1 -1.66 -4.62 -16.44
N ALA A 2 -1.68 -3.84 -15.35
CA ALA A 2 -1.52 -4.34 -13.97
C ALA A 2 -2.41 -5.54 -13.61
N LEU A 3 -3.72 -5.48 -13.87
CA LEU A 3 -4.64 -6.58 -13.54
C LEU A 3 -4.25 -7.92 -14.17
N LYS A 4 -3.80 -7.90 -15.43
CA LYS A 4 -3.34 -9.10 -16.13
C LYS A 4 -2.12 -9.69 -15.42
N ILE A 5 -1.10 -8.87 -15.18
CA ILE A 5 0.14 -9.30 -14.53
C ILE A 5 -0.15 -9.82 -13.12
N PHE A 6 -0.95 -9.10 -12.32
CA PHE A 6 -1.21 -9.45 -10.92
C PHE A 6 -1.97 -10.77 -10.79
N SER A 7 -2.82 -11.11 -11.77
CA SER A 7 -3.56 -12.37 -11.77
C SER A 7 -2.64 -13.61 -11.74
N GLU A 8 -1.41 -13.48 -12.27
CA GLU A 8 -0.41 -14.54 -12.38
C GLU A 8 0.38 -14.81 -11.07
N TYR A 9 0.21 -13.98 -10.04
CA TYR A 9 0.92 -14.10 -8.77
C TYR A 9 -0.03 -14.32 -7.59
N ASP A 10 0.43 -15.01 -6.55
CA ASP A 10 -0.36 -15.25 -5.34
C ASP A 10 -0.36 -14.06 -4.37
N ILE A 11 0.77 -13.35 -4.28
CA ILE A 11 0.99 -12.24 -3.35
C ILE A 11 1.77 -11.14 -4.08
N ILE A 12 1.38 -9.89 -3.87
CA ILE A 12 2.06 -8.72 -4.41
C ILE A 12 2.83 -8.02 -3.29
N ILE A 13 4.07 -7.64 -3.56
CA ILE A 13 4.91 -6.82 -2.68
C ILE A 13 5.21 -5.53 -3.43
N ASP A 14 4.89 -4.37 -2.83
CA ASP A 14 5.27 -3.09 -3.41
C ASP A 14 6.57 -2.54 -2.81
N GLY A 15 7.43 -1.99 -3.67
CA GLY A 15 8.67 -1.32 -3.29
C GLY A 15 8.86 0.00 -4.05
N VAL A 16 7.74 0.58 -4.48
CA VAL A 16 7.72 1.79 -5.32
C VAL A 16 7.90 3.06 -4.50
N ASP A 17 8.47 4.09 -5.10
CA ASP A 17 8.89 5.32 -4.42
C ASP A 17 7.90 6.49 -4.58
N ASN A 18 6.88 6.36 -5.42
CA ASN A 18 5.88 7.38 -5.69
C ASN A 18 4.49 6.99 -5.18
N PHE A 19 3.68 7.98 -4.79
CA PHE A 19 2.37 7.75 -4.18
C PHE A 19 1.36 7.19 -5.19
N THR A 20 1.30 7.75 -6.39
CA THR A 20 0.36 7.33 -7.45
C THR A 20 0.44 5.82 -7.70
N ALA A 21 1.64 5.27 -7.86
CA ALA A 21 1.82 3.83 -8.04
C ALA A 21 1.35 3.03 -6.82
N LYS A 22 1.55 3.51 -5.59
CA LYS A 22 1.06 2.82 -4.36
C LYS A 22 -0.46 2.70 -4.36
N PHE A 23 -1.16 3.77 -4.74
CA PHE A 23 -2.62 3.76 -4.86
C PHE A 23 -3.08 2.83 -6.00
N LEU A 24 -2.45 2.91 -7.18
CA LEU A 24 -2.74 2.04 -8.31
C LEU A 24 -2.53 0.56 -7.97
N ILE A 25 -1.42 0.21 -7.30
CA ILE A 25 -1.11 -1.16 -6.88
C ILE A 25 -2.15 -1.65 -5.87
N ASN A 26 -2.50 -0.83 -4.87
CA ASN A 26 -3.55 -1.18 -3.91
C ASN A 26 -4.88 -1.51 -4.61
N ASP A 27 -5.29 -0.67 -5.55
CA ASP A 27 -6.56 -0.83 -6.25
C ASP A 27 -6.53 -2.05 -7.16
N ALA A 28 -5.41 -2.26 -7.87
CA ALA A 28 -5.21 -3.44 -8.71
C ALA A 28 -5.25 -4.72 -7.87
N CYS A 29 -4.61 -4.75 -6.70
CA CYS A 29 -4.68 -5.88 -5.76
C CYS A 29 -6.11 -6.12 -5.26
N PHE A 30 -6.87 -5.07 -4.98
CA PHE A 30 -8.27 -5.21 -4.57
C PHE A 30 -9.13 -5.84 -5.67
N PHE A 31 -9.02 -5.34 -6.91
CA PHE A 31 -9.80 -5.86 -8.04
C PHE A 31 -9.35 -7.25 -8.49
N ALA A 32 -8.06 -7.56 -8.41
CA ALA A 32 -7.50 -8.89 -8.73
C ALA A 32 -7.62 -9.91 -7.57
N ASP A 33 -8.16 -9.50 -6.42
CA ASP A 33 -8.28 -10.31 -5.20
C ASP A 33 -6.94 -10.88 -4.71
N LYS A 34 -5.85 -10.10 -4.84
CA LYS A 34 -4.49 -10.50 -4.44
C LYS A 34 -4.05 -9.79 -3.15
N PRO A 35 -3.54 -10.51 -2.14
CA PRO A 35 -2.88 -9.92 -0.99
C PRO A 35 -1.75 -8.98 -1.40
N LEU A 36 -1.65 -7.84 -0.70
CA LEU A 36 -0.61 -6.84 -0.89
C LEU A 36 0.19 -6.68 0.39
N ILE A 37 1.52 -6.63 0.27
CA ILE A 37 2.41 -6.24 1.36
C ILE A 37 3.06 -4.92 0.98
N HIS A 38 2.54 -3.87 1.60
CA HIS A 38 2.98 -2.51 1.33
C HIS A 38 4.22 -2.15 2.14
N GLY A 39 5.20 -1.53 1.49
CA GLY A 39 6.42 -1.00 2.10
C GLY A 39 6.61 0.47 1.75
N GLY A 40 6.94 1.28 2.75
CA GLY A 40 7.25 2.69 2.55
C GLY A 40 8.42 3.14 3.41
N ILE A 41 9.35 3.88 2.82
CA ILE A 41 10.46 4.52 3.54
C ILE A 41 10.49 6.00 3.20
N LEU A 42 10.85 6.85 4.17
CA LEU A 42 11.08 8.27 3.95
C LEU A 42 12.04 8.78 5.01
N ARG A 43 13.20 9.32 4.61
CA ARG A 43 14.26 9.79 5.52
C ARG A 43 14.73 8.70 6.48
N PHE A 44 14.17 8.69 7.70
CA PHE A 44 14.49 7.78 8.80
C PHE A 44 13.31 6.89 9.21
N ASP A 45 12.16 7.05 8.56
CA ASP A 45 10.93 6.36 8.88
C ASP A 45 10.70 5.22 7.89
N GLY A 46 10.34 4.05 8.41
CA GLY A 46 9.94 2.89 7.62
C GLY A 46 8.57 2.39 8.04
N ARG A 47 7.77 1.92 7.09
CA ARG A 47 6.39 1.47 7.31
C ARG A 47 6.09 0.20 6.54
N VAL A 48 5.41 -0.74 7.20
CA VAL A 48 4.90 -1.97 6.58
C VAL A 48 3.48 -2.25 7.01
N THR A 49 2.65 -2.68 6.07
CA THR A 49 1.33 -3.25 6.37
C THR A 49 1.00 -4.38 5.40
N THR A 50 0.18 -5.33 5.84
CA THR A 50 -0.33 -6.41 5.00
C THR A 50 -1.80 -6.16 4.76
N ILE A 51 -2.21 -6.16 3.49
CA ILE A 51 -3.57 -5.90 3.06
C ILE A 51 -4.09 -7.18 2.41
N VAL A 52 -5.17 -7.73 2.96
CA VAL A 52 -5.90 -8.83 2.36
C VAL A 52 -7.22 -8.27 1.83
N PRO A 53 -7.43 -8.22 0.50
CA PRO A 53 -8.63 -7.67 -0.10
C PRO A 53 -9.91 -8.18 0.55
N LYS A 54 -10.86 -7.27 0.79
CA LYS A 54 -12.19 -7.53 1.37
C LYS A 54 -12.18 -8.10 2.81
N LYS A 55 -11.01 -8.36 3.41
CA LYS A 55 -10.86 -8.90 4.77
C LYS A 55 -10.21 -7.92 5.74
N SER A 56 -9.30 -7.06 5.28
CA SER A 56 -8.64 -6.03 6.11
C SER A 56 -8.87 -4.62 5.58
N ALA A 57 -8.46 -3.62 6.34
CA ALA A 57 -8.27 -2.26 5.85
C ALA A 57 -7.34 -2.25 4.61
N CYS A 58 -7.69 -1.47 3.60
CA CYS A 58 -6.84 -1.24 2.42
C CYS A 58 -5.99 0.03 2.58
N TYR A 59 -5.09 0.28 1.64
CA TYR A 59 -4.23 1.47 1.65
C TYR A 59 -5.06 2.77 1.68
N ARG A 60 -6.14 2.85 0.88
CA ARG A 60 -7.08 3.98 0.87
C ARG A 60 -7.85 4.16 2.18
N CYS A 61 -7.98 3.13 3.03
CA CYS A 61 -8.55 3.33 4.38
C CYS A 61 -7.65 4.20 5.26
N VAL A 62 -6.33 4.13 5.07
CA VAL A 62 -5.33 4.88 5.85
C VAL A 62 -5.05 6.24 5.21
N PHE A 63 -4.70 6.24 3.92
CA PHE A 63 -4.17 7.41 3.24
C PHE A 63 -5.22 8.17 2.41
N LYS A 64 -6.44 7.62 2.26
CA LYS A 64 -7.61 8.19 1.56
C LYS A 64 -7.41 8.40 0.06
N THR A 65 -6.56 9.34 -0.33
CA THR A 65 -6.30 9.76 -1.71
C THR A 65 -4.84 10.13 -1.90
N PRO A 66 -4.30 10.05 -3.13
CA PRO A 66 -2.98 10.58 -3.43
C PRO A 66 -2.85 12.04 -2.97
N PRO A 67 -1.70 12.45 -2.42
CA PRO A 67 -1.44 13.86 -2.17
C PRO A 67 -1.38 14.62 -3.51
N PRO A 68 -1.72 15.93 -3.54
CA PRO A 68 -1.52 16.77 -4.72
C PRO A 68 -0.09 16.69 -5.26
N ALA A 69 0.05 16.74 -6.58
CA ALA A 69 1.36 16.72 -7.23
C ALA A 69 2.26 17.84 -6.68
N GLY A 70 3.49 17.50 -6.30
CA GLY A 70 4.47 18.43 -5.74
C GLY A 70 4.29 18.77 -4.25
N LEU A 71 3.25 18.29 -3.56
CA LEU A 71 3.06 18.56 -2.13
C LEU A 71 3.97 17.72 -1.22
N VAL A 72 4.29 16.50 -1.64
CA VAL A 72 5.13 15.57 -0.87
C VAL A 72 6.33 15.18 -1.70
N ALA A 73 7.51 15.43 -1.15
CA ALA A 73 8.77 15.06 -1.78
C ALA A 73 8.88 13.54 -1.99
N SER A 74 9.36 13.12 -3.14
CA SER A 74 9.68 11.71 -3.41
C SER A 74 10.83 11.24 -2.50
N CYS A 75 11.05 9.92 -2.40
CA CYS A 75 12.21 9.40 -1.65
C CYS A 75 13.53 9.90 -2.26
N GLN A 76 13.57 10.07 -3.58
CA GLN A 76 14.72 10.62 -4.30
C GLN A 76 14.96 12.10 -3.94
N GLU A 77 13.90 12.87 -3.72
CA GLU A 77 13.99 14.29 -3.36
C GLU A 77 14.27 14.52 -1.86
N ALA A 78 13.67 13.71 -0.99
CA ALA A 78 13.78 13.85 0.45
C ALA A 78 15.02 13.17 1.06
N GLY A 79 15.61 12.22 0.33
CA GLY A 79 16.69 11.35 0.78
C GLY A 79 16.19 10.20 1.67
N VAL A 80 16.93 9.09 1.68
CA VAL A 80 16.65 7.93 2.52
C VAL A 80 17.94 7.26 2.99
N ILE A 81 17.94 6.74 4.22
CA ILE A 81 18.98 5.82 4.67
C ILE A 81 18.82 4.49 3.93
N GLY A 82 19.80 4.10 3.12
CA GLY A 82 19.73 2.90 2.27
C GLY A 82 19.45 1.61 3.07
N VAL A 83 19.93 1.51 4.32
CA VAL A 83 19.67 0.32 5.16
C VAL A 83 18.19 0.16 5.53
N LEU A 84 17.38 1.22 5.47
CA LEU A 84 15.93 1.12 5.68
C LEU A 84 15.27 0.27 4.60
N ALA A 85 15.71 0.36 3.35
CA ALA A 85 15.16 -0.49 2.29
C ALA A 85 15.41 -1.97 2.61
N GLY A 86 16.58 -2.32 3.15
CA GLY A 86 16.91 -3.68 3.59
C GLY A 86 16.05 -4.15 4.77
N ILE A 87 15.88 -3.31 5.81
CA ILE A 87 15.04 -3.62 6.98
C ILE A 87 13.58 -3.82 6.56
N ILE A 88 13.02 -2.85 5.84
CA ILE A 88 11.62 -2.86 5.43
C ILE A 88 11.36 -4.00 4.44
N GLY A 89 12.22 -4.20 3.44
CA GLY A 89 12.10 -5.33 2.50
C GLY A 89 12.15 -6.69 3.19
N THR A 90 13.00 -6.86 4.22
CA THR A 90 13.07 -8.11 5.01
C THR A 90 11.77 -8.36 5.78
N ILE A 91 11.18 -7.31 6.35
CA ILE A 91 9.88 -7.41 7.02
C ILE A 91 8.78 -7.74 6.00
N GLN A 92 8.79 -7.12 4.82
CA GLN A 92 7.83 -7.45 3.76
C GLN A 92 7.93 -8.93 3.34
N ALA A 93 9.15 -9.44 3.15
CA ALA A 93 9.38 -10.85 2.85
C ALA A 93 8.86 -11.77 3.98
N THR A 94 9.04 -11.35 5.24
CA THR A 94 8.50 -12.08 6.41
C THR A 94 6.97 -12.13 6.39
N GLU A 95 6.29 -11.03 6.04
CA GLU A 95 4.84 -11.03 5.86
C GLU A 95 4.39 -11.97 4.74
N ALA A 96 5.14 -12.03 3.64
CA ALA A 96 4.84 -12.93 2.52
C ALA A 96 4.94 -14.40 2.96
N LEU A 97 6.00 -14.76 3.67
CA LEU A 97 6.16 -16.11 4.22
C LEU A 97 5.04 -16.48 5.19
N LYS A 98 4.58 -15.54 6.03
CA LYS A 98 3.43 -15.79 6.92
C LYS A 98 2.15 -16.10 6.15
N LEU A 99 1.89 -15.38 5.06
CA LEU A 99 0.73 -15.64 4.20
C LEU A 99 0.86 -17.00 3.49
N ILE A 100 2.02 -17.30 2.90
CA ILE A 100 2.26 -18.56 2.17
C ILE A 100 2.14 -19.77 3.09
N LEU A 101 2.76 -19.70 4.27
CA LEU A 101 2.81 -20.82 5.21
C LEU A 101 1.56 -20.90 6.09
N GLY A 102 0.69 -19.88 6.09
CA GLY A 102 -0.48 -19.81 6.97
C GLY A 102 -0.12 -19.74 8.46
N ILE A 103 1.01 -19.10 8.80
CA ILE A 103 1.53 -19.05 10.17
C ILE A 103 1.54 -17.64 10.75
N GLY A 104 1.54 -17.57 12.09
CA GLY A 104 1.66 -16.33 12.84
C GLY A 104 0.48 -15.39 12.60
N ARG A 105 0.73 -14.09 12.77
CA ARG A 105 -0.28 -13.05 12.60
C ARG A 105 0.21 -11.99 11.61
N PRO A 106 -0.31 -11.95 10.37
CA PRO A 106 0.03 -10.91 9.41
C PRO A 106 -0.24 -9.49 9.93
N LEU A 107 0.39 -8.48 9.33
CA LEU A 107 0.17 -7.06 9.66
C LEU A 107 -1.16 -6.53 9.12
N THR A 108 -2.17 -7.37 8.95
CA THR A 108 -3.54 -6.93 8.64
C THR A 108 -4.08 -6.04 9.74
N ASP A 109 -4.75 -4.95 9.35
CA ASP A 109 -5.30 -3.92 10.25
C ASP A 109 -4.27 -3.30 11.20
N ARG A 110 -3.00 -3.33 10.80
CA ARG A 110 -1.87 -2.79 11.55
C ARG A 110 -0.85 -2.16 10.62
N LEU A 111 -0.35 -1.00 11.02
CA LEU A 111 0.78 -0.35 10.38
C LEU A 111 1.97 -0.45 11.32
N LEU A 112 2.97 -1.23 10.93
CA LEU A 112 4.24 -1.26 11.63
C LEU A 112 5.04 -0.02 11.24
N ASP A 113 5.34 0.83 12.20
CA ASP A 113 6.12 2.06 12.04
C ASP A 113 7.48 1.87 12.72
N PHE A 114 8.55 2.11 11.97
CA PHE A 114 9.94 2.00 12.40
C PHE A 114 10.60 3.38 12.35
N ASP A 115 11.01 3.90 13.51
CA ASP A 115 11.81 5.12 13.63
C ASP A 115 13.29 4.71 13.77
N ALA A 116 14.08 4.88 12.71
CA ALA A 116 15.49 4.50 12.70
C ALA A 116 16.37 5.39 13.58
N LYS A 117 15.95 6.62 13.91
CA LYS A 117 16.73 7.48 14.80
C LYS A 117 16.68 6.98 16.24
N LYS A 118 15.58 6.33 16.61
CA LYS A 118 15.35 5.78 17.96
C LYS A 118 15.50 4.27 18.03
N THR A 119 15.65 3.60 16.88
CA THR A 119 15.60 2.15 16.75
C THR A 119 14.34 1.58 17.40
N LEU A 120 13.19 2.19 17.10
CA LEU A 120 11.91 1.89 17.75
C LEU A 120 10.89 1.37 16.75
N PHE A 121 10.28 0.23 17.06
CA PHE A 121 9.13 -0.32 16.36
C PHE A 121 7.83 -0.02 17.13
N ARG A 122 6.80 0.40 16.40
CA ARG A 122 5.45 0.63 16.94
C ARG A 122 4.41 0.04 16.01
N GLU A 123 3.45 -0.70 16.56
CA GLU A 123 2.26 -1.11 15.81
C GLU A 123 1.14 -0.09 16.03
N ILE A 124 0.70 0.54 14.94
CA ILE A 124 -0.46 1.43 14.93
C ILE A 124 -1.66 0.62 14.42
N LYS A 125 -2.72 0.55 15.22
CA LYS A 125 -3.96 -0.12 14.81
C LYS A 125 -4.65 0.68 13.71
N VAL A 126 -5.02 0.00 12.64
CA VAL A 126 -5.81 0.52 11.53
C VAL A 126 -7.17 -0.16 11.56
N LYS A 127 -8.21 0.51 11.07
CA LYS A 127 -9.53 -0.11 10.88
C LYS A 127 -9.97 0.09 9.45
N ARG A 128 -10.70 -0.89 8.90
CA ARG A 128 -11.45 -0.70 7.65
C ARG A 128 -12.36 0.50 7.82
N ASN A 129 -12.31 1.43 6.87
CA ASN A 129 -13.19 2.57 6.83
C ASN A 129 -14.47 2.18 6.05
N PRO A 130 -15.67 2.18 6.67
CA PRO A 130 -16.94 1.90 5.99
C PRO A 130 -17.21 2.83 4.79
N HIS A 131 -16.66 4.05 4.83
CA HIS A 131 -16.76 5.05 3.77
C HIS A 131 -15.53 5.09 2.85
N CYS A 132 -14.73 4.02 2.81
CA CYS A 132 -13.61 3.93 1.89
C CYS A 132 -14.09 3.93 0.43
N ALA A 133 -13.52 4.79 -0.41
CA ALA A 133 -13.87 4.92 -1.82
C ALA A 133 -13.72 3.61 -2.62
N LEU A 134 -12.83 2.70 -2.18
CA LEU A 134 -12.55 1.43 -2.84
C LEU A 134 -13.20 0.23 -2.15
N CYS A 135 -12.92 0.02 -0.87
CA CYS A 135 -13.35 -1.19 -0.14
C CYS A 135 -14.45 -0.95 0.90
N GLY A 136 -15.06 0.24 0.89
CA GLY A 136 -16.17 0.60 1.79
C GLY A 136 -17.47 -0.10 1.44
N ASP A 137 -18.54 0.25 2.14
CA ASP A 137 -19.87 -0.37 1.93
C ASP A 137 -20.58 0.21 0.70
N HIS A 138 -20.19 1.42 0.29
CA HIS A 138 -20.65 2.09 -0.93
C HIS A 138 -19.44 2.62 -1.72
N PRO A 139 -18.69 1.76 -2.44
CA PRO A 139 -17.48 2.19 -3.14
C PRO A 139 -17.80 3.11 -4.32
N THR A 140 -17.00 4.16 -4.48
CA THR A 140 -17.07 5.11 -5.59
C THR A 140 -16.00 4.86 -6.66
N ILE A 141 -15.02 3.99 -6.35
CA ILE A 141 -14.01 3.44 -7.25
C ILE A 141 -14.46 2.02 -7.61
N THR A 142 -14.96 1.84 -8.82
CA THR A 142 -15.54 0.58 -9.30
C THR A 142 -14.70 -0.10 -10.38
N GLU A 143 -13.70 0.60 -10.91
CA GLU A 143 -12.75 0.10 -11.89
C GLU A 143 -11.35 0.62 -11.59
N LEU A 144 -10.34 -0.04 -12.16
CA LEU A 144 -8.95 0.39 -12.02
C LEU A 144 -8.68 1.56 -12.98
N PHE A 145 -8.25 2.69 -12.43
CA PHE A 145 -7.79 3.85 -13.20
C PHE A 145 -6.43 4.32 -12.68
N ASP A 146 -5.71 5.06 -13.52
CA ASP A 146 -4.42 5.64 -13.17
C ASP A 146 -4.60 7.05 -12.62
N ASP A 147 -4.35 7.23 -11.32
CA ASP A 147 -4.36 8.53 -10.63
C ASP A 147 -3.31 9.52 -11.18
N GLY A 148 -2.38 9.07 -12.04
CA GLY A 148 -1.32 9.88 -12.68
C GLY A 148 -1.62 10.31 -14.11
N ASP A 149 -2.74 9.88 -14.69
CA ASP A 149 -3.15 10.32 -16.02
C ASP A 149 -3.88 11.67 -15.92
N PRO A 150 -3.34 12.77 -16.50
CA PRO A 150 -4.02 14.07 -16.53
C PRO A 150 -5.37 14.03 -17.25
N PHE A 151 -5.69 12.95 -17.98
CA PHE A 151 -6.96 12.75 -18.68
C PHE A 151 -7.93 11.80 -17.97
N ALA A 152 -7.53 11.08 -16.90
CA ALA A 152 -8.41 10.14 -16.20
C ALA A 152 -9.55 10.85 -15.43
N GLY A 153 -9.42 12.14 -15.15
CA GLY A 153 -10.50 12.98 -14.59
C GLY A 153 -11.51 13.50 -15.61
N CYS A 154 -11.30 13.29 -16.92
CA CYS A 154 -12.18 13.79 -18.00
C CYS A 154 -13.07 12.73 -18.64
N ALA A 155 -13.01 11.47 -18.18
CA ALA A 155 -14.05 10.50 -18.52
C ALA A 155 -15.30 10.85 -17.73
N VAL A 156 -16.22 11.57 -18.37
CA VAL A 156 -17.58 11.83 -17.90
C VAL A 156 -18.19 10.46 -17.53
N ARG A 157 -18.44 10.26 -16.23
CA ARG A 157 -19.23 9.12 -15.74
C ARG A 157 -20.63 9.24 -16.36
N PRO A 158 -21.18 8.18 -17.00
CA PRO A 158 -22.58 8.18 -17.42
C PRO A 158 -23.53 8.30 -16.23
#